data_AF-A0A4U7BP71-F1
#
_entry.id   AF-A0A4U7BP71-F1
#
_cell.length_a   1.000
_cell.length_b   1.000
_cell.length_c   1.000
_cell.angle_alpha   90.00
_cell.angle_beta   90.00
_cell.angle_gamma   90.00
#
_symmetry.space_group_name_H-M   'P 1'
#
loop_
_entity.id
_entity.type
_entity.pdbx_description
1 polymer ?
#
loop_
_entity_poly.entity_id
_entity_poly.type
_entity_poly.pdbx_seq_one_letter_code
_entity_poly.pdbx_strand_id
1 'polypeptide(L)'
;MKGKEKITRNGINIYLEPNSPNKQKYLSGEFDKSLEAMKKAYKANKNNKAMRAPAPPVSEVQILEIESTQSGYERVFGKTITDKDHGGNYFLVSTGVTGYGGGSYDRAKFAGNDAVQLSSDGVDLTGDNIIDGWLDIWDISKPANSSGRFEFSSRSINSPFNSLSTSIYIK
;
A
#
# COMPACT_ATOMS: atom_id res chain seq x y z
N MET A 1 -4.86 5.46 -18.99
CA MET A 1 -5.86 5.16 -17.95
C MET A 1 -7.30 5.27 -18.47
N LYS A 2 -7.59 4.90 -19.73
CA LYS A 2 -8.95 4.98 -20.27
C LYS A 2 -9.85 4.05 -19.46
N GLY A 3 -10.95 4.57 -18.92
CA GLY A 3 -11.91 3.79 -18.13
C GLY A 3 -11.66 3.76 -16.62
N LYS A 4 -10.59 4.38 -16.10
CA LYS A 4 -10.43 4.56 -14.64
C LYS A 4 -11.03 5.89 -14.18
N GLU A 5 -11.58 5.91 -12.98
CA GLU A 5 -11.96 7.14 -12.28
C GLU A 5 -10.74 7.79 -11.63
N LYS A 6 -10.74 9.13 -11.56
CA LYS A 6 -9.70 9.90 -10.87
C LYS A 6 -10.27 10.62 -9.67
N ILE A 7 -9.67 10.40 -8.50
CA ILE A 7 -9.90 11.20 -7.29
C ILE A 7 -8.64 12.01 -7.01
N THR A 8 -8.79 13.25 -6.56
CA THR A 8 -7.66 14.07 -6.12
C THR A 8 -7.81 14.39 -4.64
N ARG A 9 -6.81 14.02 -3.84
CA ARG A 9 -6.72 14.26 -2.38
C ARG A 9 -5.35 14.86 -2.07
N ASN A 10 -5.30 16.01 -1.39
CA ASN A 10 -4.04 16.64 -0.95
C ASN A 10 -2.94 16.76 -2.03
N GLY A 11 -3.36 17.01 -3.28
CA GLY A 11 -2.45 17.09 -4.43
C GLY A 11 -1.81 15.75 -4.80
N ILE A 12 -2.52 14.64 -4.57
CA ILE A 12 -2.22 13.29 -5.02
C ILE A 12 -3.41 12.85 -5.87
N ASN A 13 -3.16 12.34 -7.07
CA ASN A 13 -4.21 11.74 -7.89
C ASN A 13 -4.25 10.23 -7.63
N ILE A 14 -5.45 9.68 -7.46
CA ILE A 14 -5.71 8.26 -7.25
C ILE A 14 -6.56 7.77 -8.41
N TYR A 15 -6.14 6.67 -9.04
CA TYR A 15 -6.79 6.09 -10.21
C TYR A 15 -7.46 4.77 -9.85
N LEU A 16 -8.80 4.80 -9.82
CA LEU A 16 -9.65 3.71 -9.36
C LEU A 16 -10.39 3.05 -10.52
N GLU A 17 -10.78 1.79 -10.33
CA GLU A 17 -11.82 1.20 -11.17
C GLU A 17 -13.18 1.93 -10.93
N PRO A 18 -14.05 2.08 -11.94
CA PRO A 18 -15.30 2.85 -11.82
C PRO A 18 -16.23 2.45 -10.68
N ASN A 19 -16.19 1.17 -10.29
CA ASN A 19 -16.99 0.63 -9.18
C ASN A 19 -16.11 0.22 -7.99
N SER A 20 -14.96 0.87 -7.80
CA SER A 20 -14.05 0.54 -6.72
C SER A 20 -14.76 0.67 -5.37
N PRO A 21 -14.71 -0.38 -4.51
CA PRO A 21 -15.29 -0.32 -3.17
C PRO A 21 -14.59 0.72 -2.29
N ASN A 22 -13.36 1.13 -2.65
CA ASN A 22 -12.57 2.10 -1.91
C ASN A 22 -12.95 3.55 -2.20
N LYS A 23 -13.78 3.82 -3.22
CA LYS A 23 -14.12 5.19 -3.63
C LYS A 23 -14.57 6.07 -2.45
N GLN A 24 -15.47 5.56 -1.61
CA GLN A 24 -15.94 6.31 -0.44
C GLN A 24 -14.88 6.47 0.65
N LYS A 25 -13.99 5.49 0.82
CA LYS A 25 -12.86 5.58 1.77
C LYS A 25 -11.86 6.67 1.38
N TYR A 26 -11.60 6.84 0.08
CA TYR A 26 -10.80 7.98 -0.39
C TYR A 26 -11.52 9.32 -0.20
N LEU A 27 -12.81 9.39 -0.50
CA LEU A 27 -13.59 10.63 -0.34
C LEU A 27 -13.77 11.05 1.12
N SER A 28 -13.83 10.09 2.06
CA SER A 28 -13.90 10.35 3.49
C SER A 28 -12.55 10.74 4.12
N GLY A 29 -11.45 10.57 3.38
CA GLY A 29 -10.09 10.86 3.85
C GLY A 29 -9.48 9.76 4.71
N GLU A 30 -10.06 8.55 4.72
CA GLU A 30 -9.55 7.40 5.48
C GLU A 30 -8.08 7.11 5.15
N PHE A 31 -7.74 7.15 3.86
CA PHE A 31 -6.38 6.90 3.35
C PHE A 31 -5.46 8.12 3.33
N ASP A 32 -5.90 9.31 3.76
CA ASP A 32 -5.10 10.54 3.64
C ASP A 32 -3.70 10.39 4.25
N LYS A 33 -3.60 9.74 5.41
CA LYS A 33 -2.32 9.60 6.13
C LYS A 33 -1.42 8.55 5.49
N SER A 34 -1.99 7.51 4.91
CA SER A 34 -1.28 6.55 4.06
C SER A 34 -0.72 7.24 2.81
N LEU A 35 -1.52 8.05 2.13
CA LEU A 35 -1.10 8.82 0.96
C LEU A 35 -0.01 9.86 1.31
N GLU A 36 -0.12 10.56 2.44
CA GLU A 36 0.93 11.46 2.92
C GLU A 36 2.23 10.71 3.27
N ALA A 37 2.13 9.53 3.86
CA ALA A 37 3.30 8.69 4.15
C ALA A 37 4.00 8.27 2.85
N MET A 38 3.25 7.79 1.85
CA MET A 38 3.79 7.47 0.52
C MET A 38 4.46 8.68 -0.13
N LYS A 39 3.82 9.85 -0.12
CA LYS A 39 4.37 11.08 -0.68
C LYS A 39 5.65 11.52 0.05
N LYS A 40 5.72 11.36 1.37
CA LYS A 40 6.92 11.63 2.17
C LYS A 40 8.06 10.69 1.78
N ALA A 41 7.78 9.40 1.64
CA ALA A 41 8.73 8.37 1.25
C ALA A 41 9.30 8.63 -0.16
N TYR A 42 8.40 8.89 -1.13
CA TYR A 42 8.76 9.30 -2.48
C TYR A 42 9.70 10.51 -2.48
N LYS A 43 9.38 11.57 -1.73
CA LYS A 43 10.22 12.78 -1.63
C LYS A 43 11.58 12.50 -1.02
N ALA A 44 11.66 11.59 -0.04
CA ALA A 44 12.93 11.18 0.56
C ALA A 44 13.80 10.44 -0.46
N ASN A 45 13.18 9.66 -1.35
CA ASN A 45 13.86 8.85 -2.34
C ASN A 45 14.05 9.51 -3.72
N LYS A 46 13.51 10.71 -3.97
CA LYS A 46 13.55 11.41 -5.29
C LYS A 46 14.93 11.54 -5.96
N ASN A 47 16.01 11.47 -5.17
CA ASN A 47 17.38 11.55 -5.67
C ASN A 47 17.98 10.18 -6.05
N ASN A 48 17.26 9.09 -5.77
CA ASN A 48 17.59 7.75 -6.24
C ASN A 48 17.55 7.75 -7.78
N LYS A 49 18.65 7.31 -8.40
CA LYS A 49 18.76 7.21 -9.86
C LYS A 49 17.64 6.36 -10.47
N ALA A 50 17.19 5.33 -9.76
CA ALA A 50 16.09 4.47 -10.19
C ALA A 50 14.79 5.25 -10.43
N MET A 51 14.48 6.26 -9.60
CA MET A 51 13.24 7.04 -9.67
C MET A 51 13.19 8.05 -10.83
N ARG A 52 14.31 8.36 -11.48
CA ARG A 52 14.38 9.37 -12.55
C ARG A 52 14.08 8.81 -13.94
N ALA A 53 13.84 7.50 -14.05
CA ALA A 53 13.45 6.89 -15.30
C ALA A 53 11.96 7.20 -15.60
N PRO A 54 11.53 7.25 -16.88
CA PRO A 54 10.12 7.45 -17.23
C PRO A 54 9.15 6.38 -16.69
N ALA A 55 9.68 5.21 -16.32
CA ALA A 55 8.94 4.14 -15.66
C ALA A 55 9.85 3.46 -14.62
N PRO A 56 10.06 4.10 -13.45
CA PRO A 56 11.09 3.68 -12.50
C PRO A 56 10.78 2.30 -11.90
N PRO A 57 11.78 1.43 -11.67
CA PRO A 57 11.56 0.17 -10.97
C PRO A 57 11.11 0.44 -9.52
N VAL A 58 10.57 -0.58 -8.86
CA VAL A 58 10.19 -0.51 -7.44
C VAL A 58 11.41 -0.11 -6.62
N SER A 59 11.29 1.01 -5.92
CA SER A 59 12.36 1.63 -5.16
C SER A 59 12.06 1.69 -3.66
N GLU A 60 10.80 1.49 -3.28
CA GLU A 60 10.37 1.43 -1.88
C GLU A 60 9.07 0.64 -1.72
N VAL A 61 8.95 -0.09 -0.60
CA VAL A 61 7.74 -0.78 -0.16
C VAL A 61 7.47 -0.49 1.31
N GLN A 62 6.20 -0.34 1.68
CA GLN A 62 5.78 0.25 2.95
C GLN A 62 4.57 -0.50 3.52
N ILE A 63 4.50 -0.62 4.85
CA ILE A 63 3.29 -1.02 5.57
C ILE A 63 2.79 0.23 6.27
N LEU A 64 1.56 0.65 5.96
CA LEU A 64 1.11 2.02 6.24
C LEU A 64 0.20 2.07 7.46
N GLU A 65 -0.81 1.19 7.47
CA GLU A 65 -1.88 1.16 8.46
C GLU A 65 -2.50 -0.23 8.55
N ILE A 66 -3.14 -0.49 9.68
CA ILE A 66 -3.87 -1.70 9.99
C ILE A 66 -5.26 -1.30 10.47
N GLU A 67 -6.29 -1.96 9.99
CA GLU A 67 -7.66 -1.78 10.43
C GLU A 67 -8.24 -3.13 10.86
N SER A 68 -8.80 -3.20 12.06
CA SER A 68 -9.33 -4.46 12.59
C SER A 68 -10.56 -4.23 13.45
N THR A 69 -11.42 -5.24 13.60
CA THR A 69 -12.56 -5.15 14.54
C THR A 69 -12.09 -4.90 15.98
N GLN A 70 -10.99 -5.51 16.40
CA GLN A 70 -10.52 -5.45 17.79
C GLN A 70 -10.05 -4.06 18.23
N SER A 71 -9.29 -3.37 17.37
CA SER A 71 -8.61 -2.12 17.75
C SER A 71 -8.91 -0.93 16.84
N GLY A 72 -9.84 -1.12 15.89
CA GLY A 72 -10.10 -0.17 14.82
C GLY A 72 -8.83 0.06 14.01
N TYR A 73 -8.54 1.33 13.77
CA TYR A 73 -7.44 1.78 12.93
C TYR A 73 -6.16 2.08 13.73
N GLU A 74 -5.01 1.66 13.20
CA GLU A 74 -3.67 2.02 13.68
C GLU A 74 -2.76 2.40 12.50
N ARG A 75 -2.00 3.49 12.65
CA ARG A 75 -0.92 3.85 11.71
C ARG A 75 0.39 3.19 12.15
N VAL A 76 1.04 2.53 11.21
CA VAL A 76 2.22 1.70 11.50
C VAL A 76 3.41 1.98 10.58
N PHE A 77 3.33 2.99 9.71
CA PHE A 77 4.44 3.41 8.86
C PHE A 77 5.73 3.62 9.67
N GLY A 78 6.77 2.86 9.31
CA GLY A 78 8.09 2.90 9.96
C GLY A 78 8.21 2.13 11.27
N LYS A 79 7.15 1.43 11.71
CA LYS A 79 7.18 0.58 12.90
C LYS A 79 7.59 -0.86 12.58
N THR A 80 8.19 -1.52 13.56
CA THR A 80 8.51 -2.96 13.51
C THR A 80 7.49 -3.82 14.28
N ILE A 81 6.65 -3.19 15.12
CA ILE A 81 5.58 -3.83 15.89
C ILE A 81 4.39 -2.87 16.05
N THR A 82 3.17 -3.40 16.17
CA THR A 82 1.97 -2.60 16.48
C THR A 82 1.97 -2.12 17.93
N ASP A 83 1.35 -0.96 18.18
CA ASP A 83 1.13 -0.47 19.54
C ASP A 83 -0.06 -1.17 20.19
N LYS A 84 -1.08 -1.50 19.40
CA LYS A 84 -2.30 -2.18 19.84
C LYS A 84 -2.29 -3.65 19.46
N ASP A 85 -3.12 -4.42 20.15
CA ASP A 85 -3.45 -5.79 19.77
C ASP A 85 -4.53 -5.77 18.70
N HIS A 86 -4.39 -6.53 17.63
CA HIS A 86 -5.30 -6.55 16.49
C HIS A 86 -5.87 -7.96 16.26
N GLY A 87 -7.04 -8.00 15.62
CA GLY A 87 -7.74 -9.26 15.37
C GLY A 87 -9.21 -9.06 15.03
N GLY A 88 -9.91 -10.17 14.92
CA GLY A 88 -11.34 -10.23 14.60
C GLY A 88 -11.63 -10.58 13.14
N ASN A 89 -12.92 -10.57 12.81
CA ASN A 89 -13.42 -11.03 11.49
C ASN A 89 -13.20 -10.01 10.38
N TYR A 90 -12.95 -8.74 10.73
CA TYR A 90 -12.49 -7.73 9.81
C TYR A 90 -11.05 -7.39 10.20
N PHE A 91 -10.12 -7.58 9.26
CA PHE A 91 -8.70 -7.41 9.52
C PHE A 91 -7.95 -7.12 8.23
N LEU A 92 -7.66 -5.83 7.99
CA LEU A 92 -7.04 -5.33 6.78
C LEU A 92 -5.69 -4.66 7.06
N VAL A 93 -4.81 -4.72 6.07
CA VAL A 93 -3.53 -3.99 6.06
C VAL A 93 -3.42 -3.20 4.76
N SER A 94 -3.06 -1.92 4.85
CA SER A 94 -2.74 -1.11 3.67
C SER A 94 -1.23 -1.03 3.47
N THR A 95 -0.76 -1.26 2.24
CA THR A 95 0.66 -1.19 1.86
C THR A 95 0.89 -0.19 0.74
N GLY A 96 2.08 0.39 0.69
CA GLY A 96 2.49 1.34 -0.35
C GLY A 96 3.66 0.80 -1.17
N VAL A 97 3.60 0.99 -2.48
CA VAL A 97 4.69 0.73 -3.43
C VAL A 97 5.08 2.03 -4.12
N THR A 98 6.38 2.34 -4.18
CA THR A 98 6.91 3.43 -5.02
C THR A 98 7.65 2.84 -6.22
N GLY A 99 7.24 3.20 -7.43
CA GLY A 99 7.72 2.67 -8.70
C GLY A 99 6.78 1.64 -9.34
N TYR A 100 7.19 1.11 -10.48
CA TYR A 100 6.41 0.20 -11.31
C TYR A 100 6.45 -1.24 -10.76
N GLY A 101 5.61 -1.48 -9.75
CA GLY A 101 5.18 -2.79 -9.24
C GLY A 101 3.65 -2.87 -9.28
N GLY A 102 3.02 -3.23 -8.16
CA GLY A 102 1.57 -3.17 -8.01
C GLY A 102 0.87 -4.48 -8.37
N GLY A 103 -0.32 -4.68 -7.81
CA GLY A 103 -1.25 -5.72 -8.23
C GLY A 103 -0.64 -7.12 -8.24
N SER A 104 -0.65 -7.78 -9.41
CA SER A 104 -0.18 -9.16 -9.55
C SER A 104 1.33 -9.37 -9.32
N TYR A 105 2.10 -8.31 -9.11
CA TYR A 105 3.52 -8.36 -8.75
C TYR A 105 3.78 -8.24 -7.25
N ASP A 106 2.72 -8.04 -6.46
CA ASP A 106 2.80 -7.84 -5.02
C ASP A 106 2.31 -9.08 -4.28
N ARG A 107 2.94 -9.38 -3.16
CA ARG A 107 2.60 -10.53 -2.32
C ARG A 107 2.63 -10.10 -0.87
N ALA A 108 1.64 -10.56 -0.11
CA ALA A 108 1.65 -10.41 1.33
C ALA A 108 1.29 -11.72 2.05
N LYS A 109 1.85 -11.89 3.25
CA LYS A 109 1.55 -12.99 4.16
C LYS A 109 1.26 -12.47 5.55
N PHE A 110 0.40 -13.16 6.27
CA PHE A 110 0.18 -12.93 7.70
C PHE A 110 0.24 -14.26 8.46
N ALA A 111 1.11 -14.31 9.48
CA ALA A 111 1.35 -15.50 10.28
C ALA A 111 1.66 -16.75 9.41
N GLY A 112 2.39 -16.54 8.30
CA GLY A 112 2.76 -17.60 7.34
C GLY A 112 1.70 -17.92 6.28
N ASN A 113 0.48 -17.37 6.38
CA ASN A 113 -0.61 -17.60 5.42
C ASN A 113 -0.65 -16.49 4.36
N ASP A 114 -1.00 -16.84 3.13
CA ASP A 114 -1.16 -15.85 2.06
C ASP A 114 -2.34 -14.91 2.36
N ALA A 115 -2.09 -13.61 2.25
CA ALA A 115 -3.12 -12.59 2.35
C ALA A 115 -3.86 -12.43 1.01
N VAL A 116 -5.12 -11.99 1.06
CA VAL A 116 -5.91 -11.74 -0.15
C VAL A 116 -5.83 -10.26 -0.52
N GLN A 117 -5.29 -9.95 -1.69
CA GLN A 117 -5.29 -8.58 -2.20
C GLN A 117 -6.72 -8.19 -2.62
N LEU A 118 -7.27 -7.16 -2.00
CA LEU A 118 -8.61 -6.62 -2.32
C LEU A 118 -8.55 -5.54 -3.40
N SER A 119 -7.47 -4.76 -3.41
CA SER A 119 -7.27 -3.67 -4.37
C SER A 119 -5.80 -3.33 -4.53
N SER A 120 -5.48 -2.71 -5.68
CA SER A 120 -4.18 -2.12 -6.02
C SER A 120 -4.45 -0.85 -6.82
N ASP A 121 -4.52 0.28 -6.12
CA ASP A 121 -4.92 1.56 -6.69
C ASP A 121 -3.70 2.39 -7.09
N GLY A 122 -3.66 2.85 -8.34
CA GLY A 122 -2.53 3.63 -8.84
C GLY A 122 -2.53 5.04 -8.25
N VAL A 123 -1.37 5.51 -7.77
CA VAL A 123 -1.21 6.85 -7.21
C VAL A 123 -0.19 7.67 -7.99
N ASP A 124 -0.52 8.92 -8.24
CA ASP A 124 0.34 9.97 -8.78
C ASP A 124 0.61 10.95 -7.64
N LEU A 125 1.83 10.89 -7.11
CA LEU A 125 2.27 11.61 -5.91
C LEU A 125 2.78 13.02 -6.25
N THR A 126 3.07 13.28 -7.53
CA THR A 126 3.63 14.53 -8.03
C THR A 126 2.61 15.45 -8.70
N GLY A 127 1.49 14.90 -9.18
CA GLY A 127 0.42 15.59 -9.89
C GLY A 127 0.64 15.72 -11.40
N ASP A 128 1.61 15.01 -11.98
CA ASP A 128 1.96 15.09 -13.41
C ASP A 128 1.11 14.16 -14.31
N ASN A 129 0.15 13.44 -13.71
CA ASN A 129 -0.70 12.41 -14.32
C ASN A 129 0.05 11.13 -14.73
N ILE A 130 1.22 10.86 -14.13
CA ILE A 130 1.97 9.61 -14.24
C ILE A 130 1.85 8.85 -12.92
N ILE A 131 1.66 7.53 -12.98
CA ILE A 131 1.61 6.70 -11.76
C ILE A 131 3.03 6.63 -11.18
N ASP A 132 3.17 7.15 -9.96
CA ASP A 132 4.40 7.07 -9.16
C ASP A 132 4.43 5.80 -8.29
N GLY A 133 3.28 5.16 -8.05
CA GLY A 133 3.20 4.02 -7.14
C GLY A 133 1.80 3.43 -6.98
N TRP A 134 1.63 2.59 -5.96
CA TRP A 134 0.40 1.84 -5.72
C TRP A 134 0.06 1.80 -4.22
N LEU A 135 -1.23 1.99 -3.91
CA LEU A 135 -1.79 1.70 -2.58
C LEU A 135 -2.57 0.38 -2.67
N ASP A 136 -2.10 -0.63 -1.94
CA ASP A 136 -2.75 -1.94 -1.90
C ASP A 136 -3.48 -2.15 -0.57
N ILE A 137 -4.60 -2.88 -0.63
CA ILE A 137 -5.35 -3.30 0.56
C ILE A 137 -5.38 -4.81 0.60
N TRP A 138 -5.01 -5.38 1.74
CA TRP A 138 -4.91 -6.82 1.97
C TRP A 138 -5.88 -7.25 3.06
N ASP A 139 -6.68 -8.29 2.79
CA ASP A 139 -7.44 -9.03 3.80
C ASP A 139 -6.56 -10.12 4.41
N ILE A 140 -6.38 -10.03 5.73
CA ILE A 140 -5.62 -10.98 6.55
C ILE A 140 -6.50 -11.65 7.60
N SER A 141 -7.82 -11.55 7.49
CA SER A 141 -8.78 -12.13 8.43
C SER A 141 -8.81 -13.66 8.40
N LYS A 142 -8.28 -14.28 7.34
CA LYS A 142 -8.31 -15.73 7.14
C LYS A 142 -6.95 -16.33 6.75
N PRO A 143 -6.56 -17.47 7.37
CA PRO A 143 -7.18 -18.04 8.57
C PRO A 143 -7.09 -17.07 9.75
N ALA A 144 -7.99 -17.21 10.71
CA ALA A 144 -8.02 -16.33 11.87
C ALA A 144 -6.73 -16.49 12.68
N ASN A 145 -5.99 -15.38 12.83
CA ASN A 145 -4.80 -15.29 13.67
C ASN A 145 -4.95 -14.07 14.58
N SER A 146 -4.59 -14.20 15.85
CA SER A 146 -4.65 -13.12 16.83
C SER A 146 -3.34 -12.34 16.95
N SER A 147 -2.24 -12.85 16.38
CA SER A 147 -0.95 -12.17 16.31
C SER A 147 -0.08 -12.84 15.24
N GLY A 148 0.95 -12.15 14.77
CA GLY A 148 1.91 -12.72 13.84
C GLY A 148 2.66 -11.69 13.02
N ARG A 149 3.64 -12.18 12.25
CA ARG A 149 4.38 -11.33 11.33
C ARG A 149 3.55 -11.14 10.05
N PHE A 150 3.30 -9.88 9.70
CA PHE A 150 2.85 -9.50 8.38
C PHE A 150 4.08 -9.18 7.52
N GLU A 151 4.11 -9.75 6.33
CA GLU A 151 5.22 -9.63 5.37
C GLU A 151 4.66 -9.12 4.06
N PHE A 152 5.28 -8.09 3.50
CA PHE A 152 4.90 -7.54 2.21
C PHE A 152 6.11 -7.52 1.27
N SER A 153 5.88 -7.81 0.01
CA SER A 153 6.88 -7.69 -1.04
C SER A 153 6.27 -7.22 -2.35
N SER A 154 7.04 -6.46 -3.11
CA SER A 154 6.69 -6.01 -4.45
C SER A 154 7.85 -6.24 -5.40
N ARG A 155 7.54 -6.79 -6.58
CA ARG A 155 8.50 -7.01 -7.64
C ARG A 155 8.37 -5.95 -8.73
N SER A 156 9.50 -5.41 -9.16
CA SER A 156 9.57 -4.50 -10.29
C SER A 156 9.16 -5.18 -11.59
N ILE A 157 8.29 -4.52 -12.35
CA ILE A 157 7.92 -4.89 -13.71
C ILE A 157 9.03 -4.53 -14.70
N ASN A 158 9.75 -3.45 -14.42
CA ASN A 158 10.84 -2.96 -15.27
C ASN A 158 12.20 -3.41 -14.73
N SER A 159 13.20 -3.42 -15.62
CA SER A 159 14.60 -3.65 -15.27
C SER A 159 15.03 -2.77 -14.08
N PRO A 160 15.76 -3.31 -13.09
CA PRO A 160 16.41 -4.63 -13.06
C PRO A 160 15.54 -5.79 -12.55
N PHE A 161 14.20 -5.63 -12.52
CA PHE A 161 13.25 -6.63 -12.00
C PHE A 161 13.50 -7.01 -10.53
N ASN A 162 14.06 -6.07 -9.75
CA ASN A 162 14.33 -6.27 -8.34
C ASN A 162 13.03 -6.47 -7.56
N SER A 163 13.14 -7.20 -6.45
CA SER A 163 12.08 -7.36 -5.45
C SER A 163 12.50 -6.64 -4.17
N LEU A 164 11.60 -5.87 -3.58
CA LEU A 164 11.77 -5.30 -2.24
C LEU A 164 10.74 -5.91 -1.30
N SER A 165 11.12 -6.05 -0.03
CA SER A 165 10.24 -6.56 1.01
C SER A 165 10.35 -5.76 2.30
N THR A 166 9.30 -5.83 3.10
CA THR A 166 9.21 -5.24 4.44
C THR A 166 8.28 -6.09 5.31
N SER A 167 8.25 -5.81 6.61
CA SER A 167 7.49 -6.60 7.56
C SER A 167 7.21 -5.86 8.86
N ILE A 168 6.12 -6.22 9.53
CA ILE A 168 5.77 -5.78 10.87
C ILE A 168 5.29 -6.96 11.71
N TYR A 169 5.55 -6.96 13.01
CA TYR A 169 4.88 -7.85 13.94
C TYR A 169 3.56 -7.23 14.41
N ILE A 170 2.45 -7.92 14.19
CA ILE A 170 1.13 -7.51 14.69
C ILE A 170 0.85 -8.30 15.96
N LYS A 171 0.64 -7.59 17.07
CA LYS A 171 0.26 -8.18 18.36
C LYS A 171 -1.22 -8.54 18.39
#